data_AF-A0A4R6XLQ1-F1
#
_entry.id   AF-A0A4R6XLQ1-F1
#
_cell.length_a   1.000
_cell.length_b   1.000
_cell.length_c   1.000
_cell.angle_alpha   90.00
_cell.angle_beta   90.00
_cell.angle_gamma   90.00
#
_symmetry.space_group_name_H-M   'P 1'
#
loop_
_entity.id
_entity.type
_entity.pdbx_description
1 polymer ?
#
loop_
_entity_poly.entity_id
_entity_poly.type
_entity_poly.pdbx_seq_one_letter_code
_entity_poly.pdbx_strand_id
1 'polypeptide(L)'
;MKNLSVLFGLVFSMAIHASEKNDYVDVKINHDEANGQTILTCEPKQKIENMPEQWVKICNEIGQALLQEAKKNGKNVSLTAEPFGMGGRFAQTLSQDLPDGVVPTKITSGDLTIR
;
A
#
# COMPACT_ATOMS: atom_id res chain seq x y z
N MET A 1 -7.44 20.77 36.38
CA MET A 1 -7.25 19.42 35.79
C MET A 1 -7.56 19.53 34.31
N LYS A 2 -6.56 19.41 33.44
CA LYS A 2 -6.73 19.55 31.98
C LYS A 2 -7.07 18.19 31.41
N ASN A 3 -8.26 18.06 30.82
CA ASN A 3 -8.73 16.87 30.15
C ASN A 3 -7.89 16.63 28.89
N LEU A 4 -7.00 15.64 28.94
CA LEU A 4 -6.27 15.14 27.78
C LEU A 4 -7.19 14.16 27.04
N SER A 5 -7.94 14.67 26.07
CA SER A 5 -8.64 13.81 25.11
C SER A 5 -7.62 13.26 24.13
N VAL A 6 -7.09 12.07 24.42
CA VAL A 6 -6.32 11.30 23.44
C VAL A 6 -7.34 10.71 22.48
N LEU A 7 -7.48 11.34 21.30
CA LEU A 7 -8.18 10.72 20.17
C LEU A 7 -7.45 9.44 19.81
N PHE A 8 -8.01 8.31 20.23
CA PHE A 8 -7.60 6.98 19.80
C PHE A 8 -8.09 6.82 18.35
N GLY A 9 -7.25 7.22 17.39
CA GLY A 9 -7.47 6.91 15.98
C GLY A 9 -7.54 5.39 15.82
N LEU A 10 -8.71 4.86 15.50
CA LEU A 10 -8.90 3.45 15.20
C LEU A 10 -8.21 3.14 13.87
N VAL A 11 -6.94 2.74 13.93
CA VAL A 11 -6.25 2.14 12.78
C VAL A 11 -6.92 0.78 12.55
N PHE A 12 -7.91 0.76 11.65
CA PHE A 12 -8.56 -0.47 11.23
C PHE A 12 -7.62 -1.20 10.26
N SER A 13 -6.59 -1.86 10.81
CA SER A 13 -5.67 -2.71 10.06
C SER A 13 -6.40 -3.98 9.61
N MET A 14 -7.19 -3.88 8.54
CA MET A 14 -7.57 -5.05 7.77
C MET A 14 -6.32 -5.56 7.05
N ALA A 15 -5.51 -6.34 7.74
CA ALA A 15 -4.48 -7.17 7.13
C ALA A 15 -5.19 -8.28 6.36
N ILE A 16 -5.68 -7.97 5.16
CA ILE A 16 -6.33 -8.95 4.30
C ILE A 16 -5.24 -9.92 3.84
N HIS A 17 -5.51 -11.22 4.01
CA HIS A 17 -4.68 -12.40 3.72
C HIS A 17 -3.91 -12.44 2.37
N ALA A 18 -4.12 -11.46 1.47
CA ALA A 18 -3.31 -11.28 0.26
C ALA A 18 -1.87 -10.81 0.57
N SER A 19 -1.66 -10.00 1.62
CA SER A 19 -0.32 -9.56 2.03
C SER A 19 0.54 -10.70 2.59
N GLU A 20 -0.08 -11.75 3.16
CA GLU A 20 0.62 -12.88 3.77
C GLU A 20 1.34 -13.81 2.76
N LYS A 21 0.94 -13.80 1.48
CA LYS A 21 1.44 -14.77 0.48
C LYS A 21 2.76 -14.44 -0.19
N ASN A 22 3.42 -13.34 0.18
CA ASN A 22 4.65 -12.91 -0.49
C ASN A 22 5.76 -12.61 0.54
N ASP A 23 7.02 -12.82 0.18
CA ASP A 23 8.15 -12.65 1.09
C ASP A 23 8.77 -11.25 1.08
N TYR A 24 8.27 -10.34 0.22
CA TYR A 24 9.01 -9.13 -0.17
C TYR A 24 8.34 -7.83 0.26
N VAL A 25 7.02 -7.75 0.22
CA VAL A 25 6.31 -6.48 0.43
C VAL A 25 5.12 -6.66 1.36
N ASP A 26 4.79 -5.58 2.05
CA ASP A 26 3.53 -5.42 2.74
C ASP A 26 2.75 -4.29 2.08
N VAL A 27 1.47 -4.51 1.80
CA VAL A 27 0.57 -3.49 1.26
C VAL A 27 -0.51 -3.18 2.28
N LYS A 28 -0.60 -1.91 2.66
CA LYS A 28 -1.54 -1.40 3.67
C LYS A 28 -2.51 -0.42 3.04
N ILE A 29 -3.74 -0.39 3.56
CA ILE A 29 -4.74 0.63 3.24
C ILE A 29 -4.75 1.64 4.39
N ASN A 30 -4.51 2.91 4.07
CA ASN A 30 -4.58 4.01 5.03
C ASN A 30 -5.73 4.92 4.61
N HIS A 31 -6.70 5.13 5.50
CA HIS A 31 -7.80 6.06 5.27
C HIS A 31 -7.50 7.37 6.00
N ASP A 32 -7.48 8.48 5.26
CA ASP A 32 -7.43 9.83 5.81
C ASP A 32 -8.86 10.37 5.90
N GLU A 33 -9.43 10.31 7.11
CA GLU A 33 -10.77 10.81 7.40
C GLU A 33 -10.92 12.32 7.17
N ALA A 34 -9.84 13.10 7.34
CA ALA A 34 -9.89 14.55 7.23
C ALA A 34 -9.99 15.01 5.76
N ASN A 35 -9.36 14.27 4.85
CA ASN A 35 -9.35 14.58 3.41
C ASN A 35 -10.26 13.67 2.58
N GLY A 36 -10.93 12.69 3.20
CA GLY A 36 -11.74 11.68 2.51
C GLY A 36 -10.94 10.83 1.53
N GLN A 37 -9.62 10.78 1.70
CA GLN A 37 -8.72 10.07 0.79
C GLN A 37 -8.37 8.72 1.37
N THR A 38 -8.14 7.74 0.50
CA THR A 38 -7.56 6.48 0.91
C THR A 38 -6.33 6.23 0.09
N ILE A 39 -5.27 5.81 0.76
CA ILE A 39 -3.96 5.65 0.15
C ILE A 39 -3.53 4.22 0.42
N LEU A 40 -3.19 3.50 -0.64
CA LEU A 40 -2.45 2.26 -0.52
C LEU A 40 -0.98 2.58 -0.37
N THR A 41 -0.31 1.89 0.54
CA THR A 41 1.13 1.99 0.73
C THR A 41 1.75 0.60 0.56
N CYS A 42 2.76 0.47 -0.31
CA CYS A 42 3.59 -0.73 -0.44
C CYS A 42 4.97 -0.46 0.14
N GLU A 43 5.43 -1.29 1.07
CA GLU A 43 6.73 -1.17 1.73
C GLU A 43 7.45 -2.53 1.73
N PRO A 44 8.79 -2.57 1.63
CA PRO A 44 9.51 -3.82 1.82
C PRO A 44 9.32 -4.37 3.23
N LYS A 45 9.34 -5.69 3.36
CA LYS A 45 9.52 -6.32 4.68
C LYS A 45 10.94 -6.02 5.18
N GLN A 46 11.12 -5.79 6.48
CA GLN A 46 12.38 -5.32 7.10
C GLN A 46 13.62 -6.24 6.94
N LYS A 47 13.54 -7.32 6.15
CA LYS A 47 14.61 -8.33 6.01
C LYS A 47 15.07 -8.55 4.57
N ILE A 48 15.02 -7.53 3.71
CA ILE A 48 15.28 -7.69 2.27
C ILE A 48 16.53 -6.91 1.88
N GLU A 49 17.50 -7.62 1.33
CA GLU A 49 18.75 -7.03 0.83
C GLU A 49 18.57 -6.45 -0.58
N ASN A 50 17.75 -7.10 -1.42
CA ASN A 50 17.46 -6.70 -2.79
C ASN A 50 15.98 -6.93 -3.13
N MET A 51 15.34 -5.97 -3.77
CA MET A 51 13.97 -6.13 -4.24
C MET A 51 13.92 -7.06 -5.46
N PRO A 52 12.96 -8.00 -5.53
CA PRO A 52 12.84 -8.84 -6.72
C PRO A 52 12.40 -8.01 -7.92
N GLU A 53 12.75 -8.47 -9.12
CA GLU A 53 12.49 -7.76 -10.37
C GLU A 53 11.00 -7.43 -10.61
N GLN A 54 10.07 -8.13 -9.95
CA GLN A 54 8.63 -7.93 -10.11
C GLN A 54 7.93 -7.41 -8.85
N TRP A 55 8.65 -6.80 -7.91
CA TRP A 55 8.06 -6.39 -6.63
C TRP A 55 6.88 -5.41 -6.77
N VAL A 56 6.89 -4.53 -7.77
CA VAL A 56 5.77 -3.61 -8.01
C VAL A 56 4.55 -4.33 -8.56
N LYS A 57 4.75 -5.38 -9.38
CA LYS A 57 3.66 -6.26 -9.81
C LYS A 57 3.00 -6.93 -8.60
N ILE A 58 3.80 -7.41 -7.66
CA ILE A 58 3.31 -7.97 -6.39
C ILE A 58 2.52 -6.90 -5.59
N CYS A 59 3.04 -5.69 -5.45
CA CYS A 59 2.32 -4.58 -4.81
C CYS A 59 0.95 -4.34 -5.47
N ASN A 60 0.89 -4.28 -6.80
CA ASN A 60 -0.34 -4.06 -7.56
C ASN A 60 -1.35 -5.21 -7.38
N GLU A 61 -0.90 -6.46 -7.40
CA GLU A 61 -1.76 -7.64 -7.18
C GLU A 61 -2.39 -7.65 -5.78
N ILE A 62 -1.59 -7.37 -4.75
CA ILE A 62 -2.08 -7.28 -3.36
C ILE A 62 -3.02 -6.08 -3.23
N GLY A 63 -2.64 -4.92 -3.76
CA GLY A 63 -3.47 -3.72 -3.76
C GLY A 63 -4.82 -3.93 -4.44
N GLN A 64 -4.86 -4.64 -5.57
CA GLN A 64 -6.10 -5.02 -6.23
C GLN A 64 -6.98 -5.90 -5.34
N ALA A 65 -6.41 -6.92 -4.69
CA ALA A 65 -7.14 -7.79 -3.80
C ALA A 65 -7.72 -7.01 -2.61
N LEU A 66 -6.96 -6.07 -2.04
CA LEU A 66 -7.43 -5.17 -0.98
C LEU A 66 -8.61 -4.31 -1.43
N LEU A 67 -8.52 -3.70 -2.62
CA LEU A 67 -9.61 -2.88 -3.17
C LEU A 67 -10.85 -3.73 -3.49
N GLN A 68 -10.67 -4.94 -4.03
CA GLN A 68 -11.78 -5.85 -4.28
C GLN A 68 -12.51 -6.23 -3.00
N GLU A 69 -11.77 -6.53 -1.93
CA GLU A 69 -12.33 -6.87 -0.63
C GLU A 69 -13.04 -5.66 0.00
N ALA A 70 -12.45 -4.47 -0.07
CA ALA A 70 -13.10 -3.24 0.38
C ALA A 70 -14.44 -3.03 -0.36
N LYS A 71 -14.47 -3.24 -1.68
CA LYS A 71 -15.70 -3.15 -2.48
C LYS A 71 -16.75 -4.19 -2.08
N LYS A 72 -16.36 -5.44 -1.84
CA LYS A 72 -17.25 -6.50 -1.35
C LYS A 72 -17.87 -6.15 0.00
N ASN A 73 -17.11 -5.48 0.87
CA ASN A 73 -17.56 -4.99 2.17
C ASN A 73 -18.30 -3.64 2.10
N GLY A 74 -18.78 -3.25 0.93
CA GLY A 74 -19.64 -2.06 0.74
C GLY A 74 -18.90 -0.73 0.75
N LYS A 75 -17.56 -0.71 0.67
CA LYS A 75 -16.80 0.53 0.48
C LYS A 75 -16.88 0.95 -0.98
N ASN A 76 -17.12 2.23 -1.23
CA ASN A 76 -17.19 2.76 -2.59
C ASN A 76 -15.79 3.18 -3.06
N VAL A 77 -15.03 2.14 -3.43
CA VAL A 77 -13.68 2.21 -4.01
C VAL A 77 -13.73 2.04 -5.52
N SER A 78 -12.89 2.80 -6.22
CA SER A 78 -12.59 2.52 -7.63
C SER A 78 -11.62 1.34 -7.74
N LEU A 79 -11.98 0.33 -8.52
CA LEU A 79 -11.08 -0.77 -8.84
C LEU A 79 -10.15 -0.34 -9.98
N THR A 80 -8.85 -0.58 -9.82
CA THR A 80 -7.83 -0.33 -10.84
C THR A 80 -6.88 -1.51 -10.91
N ALA A 81 -6.41 -1.83 -12.13
CA ALA A 81 -5.41 -2.87 -12.35
C ALA A 81 -4.02 -2.44 -11.86
N GLU A 82 -3.77 -1.15 -11.70
CA GLU A 82 -2.48 -0.66 -11.21
C GLU A 82 -2.70 0.35 -10.08
N PRO A 83 -2.99 -0.13 -8.85
CA PRO A 83 -3.19 0.76 -7.70
C PRO A 83 -2.03 1.72 -7.45
N PHE A 84 -0.80 1.35 -7.83
CA PHE A 84 0.39 2.20 -7.70
C PHE A 84 0.72 3.01 -8.96
N GLY A 85 0.02 2.77 -10.08
CA GLY A 85 0.07 3.57 -11.30
C GLY A 85 1.49 3.93 -11.79
N MET A 86 1.67 5.19 -12.18
CA MET A 86 2.96 5.72 -12.66
C MET A 86 4.05 5.68 -11.58
N GLY A 87 3.71 5.94 -10.32
CA GLY A 87 4.68 5.87 -9.22
C GLY A 87 5.25 4.47 -9.05
N GLY A 88 4.40 3.45 -9.16
CA GLY A 88 4.81 2.06 -9.18
C GLY A 88 5.72 1.74 -10.36
N ARG A 89 5.31 2.09 -11.59
CA ARG A 89 6.15 1.85 -12.78
C ARG A 89 7.54 2.50 -12.68
N PHE A 90 7.59 3.73 -12.19
CA PHE A 90 8.86 4.44 -11.99
C PHE A 90 9.73 3.77 -10.94
N ALA A 91 9.13 3.36 -9.81
CA ALA A 91 9.84 2.61 -8.77
C ALA A 91 10.35 1.26 -9.28
N GLN A 92 9.60 0.58 -10.16
CA GLN A 92 10.00 -0.67 -10.79
C GLN A 92 11.27 -0.49 -11.64
N THR A 93 11.29 0.51 -12.51
CA THR A 93 12.46 0.83 -13.34
C THR A 93 13.65 1.21 -12.46
N LEU A 94 13.48 2.16 -11.54
CA LEU A 94 14.60 2.64 -10.72
C LEU A 94 15.19 1.55 -9.82
N SER A 95 14.35 0.66 -9.28
CA SER A 95 14.82 -0.38 -8.37
C SER A 95 15.82 -1.35 -8.98
N GLN A 96 15.84 -1.47 -10.31
CA GLN A 96 16.78 -2.32 -11.04
C GLN A 96 18.17 -1.67 -11.19
N ASP A 97 18.24 -0.35 -11.05
CA ASP A 97 19.45 0.45 -11.23
C ASP A 97 20.06 0.92 -9.89
N LEU A 98 19.47 0.50 -8.76
CA LEU A 98 19.97 0.88 -7.43
C LEU A 98 21.28 0.15 -7.09
N PRO A 99 22.20 0.79 -6.36
CA PRO A 99 23.38 0.11 -5.83
C PRO A 99 23.01 -1.04 -4.88
N ASP A 100 23.89 -2.03 -4.77
CA ASP A 100 23.73 -3.16 -3.85
C ASP A 100 23.44 -2.67 -2.41
N GLY A 101 22.45 -3.29 -1.77
CA GLY A 101 22.02 -2.95 -0.41
C GLY A 101 21.16 -1.68 -0.31
N VAL A 102 20.85 -1.01 -1.42
CA VAL A 102 19.88 0.09 -1.46
C VAL A 102 18.53 -0.43 -1.91
N VAL A 103 17.56 -0.42 -1.00
CA VAL A 103 16.19 -0.87 -1.28
C VAL A 103 15.20 0.32 -1.25
N PRO A 104 14.25 0.39 -2.20
CA PRO A 104 13.14 1.34 -2.13
C PRO A 104 12.37 1.14 -0.84
N THR A 105 12.08 2.21 -0.08
CA THR A 105 11.46 2.07 1.24
C THR A 105 9.94 2.11 1.21
N LYS A 106 9.34 2.73 0.19
CA LYS A 106 7.90 2.92 0.09
C LYS A 106 7.44 3.32 -1.32
N ILE A 107 6.30 2.81 -1.76
CA ILE A 107 5.47 3.37 -2.84
C ILE A 107 4.09 3.70 -2.26
N THR A 108 3.54 4.85 -2.61
CA THR A 108 2.15 5.20 -2.32
C THR A 108 1.33 5.21 -3.60
N SER A 109 0.07 4.76 -3.55
CA SER A 109 -0.86 4.91 -4.66
C SER A 109 -1.07 6.38 -5.01
N GLY A 110 -1.21 6.68 -6.29
CA GLY A 110 -1.78 7.97 -6.73
C GLY A 110 -3.29 8.00 -6.50
N ASP A 111 -3.88 9.20 -6.51
CA ASP A 111 -5.31 9.54 -6.33
C ASP A 111 -6.29 8.34 -6.38
N LEU A 112 -6.44 7.64 -5.25
CA LEU A 112 -7.53 6.69 -5.05
C LEU A 112 -8.70 7.46 -4.46
N THR A 113 -9.63 7.87 -5.31
CA THR A 113 -10.88 8.47 -4.82
C THR A 113 -11.81 7.37 -4.29
N ILE A 114 -12.05 7.38 -2.98
CA ILE A 114 -13.15 6.65 -2.32
C ILE A 114 -14.23 7.69 -2.02
N ARG A 115 -15.48 7.47 -2.43
CA ARG A 115 -16.59 8.41 -2.18
C ARG A 115 -17.66 7.81 -1.29
#